data_AF-A0A177W8F7-F1
#
_entry.id   AF-A0A177W8F7-F1
#
_cell.length_a   1.000
_cell.length_b   1.000
_cell.length_c   1.000
_cell.angle_alpha   90.00
_cell.angle_beta   90.00
_cell.angle_gamma   90.00
#
_symmetry.space_group_name_H-M   'P 1'
#
loop_
_entity.id
_entity.type
_entity.pdbx_description
1 polymer ?
#
loop_
_entity_poly.entity_id
_entity_poly.type
_entity_poly.pdbx_seq_one_letter_code
_entity_poly.pdbx_strand_id
1 'polypeptide(L)'
;MPERAHEFTIYPWIHSFSNIPSAANQLQAIQIPDILVSDHVPPTVSFSMVAGDFIQIYGAPNQKDQWDVVATCFFIDTAKDLTQYLAVIKHALKPKGIWINVGPLLYHFEGNADAVEFTLEEVKHLITEFGFVIQVE
;
A
#
# COMPACT_ATOMS: atom_id res chain seq x y z
N MET A 1 -1.58 -19.19 -13.51
CA MET A 1 -0.80 -19.05 -12.26
C MET A 1 0.52 -19.76 -12.48
N PRO A 2 1.64 -19.27 -11.93
CA PRO A 2 2.91 -19.99 -12.00
C PRO A 2 2.77 -21.40 -11.40
N GLU A 3 3.37 -22.39 -12.05
CA GLU A 3 3.43 -23.79 -11.64
C GLU A 3 4.74 -24.12 -10.90
N ARG A 4 5.75 -23.25 -11.00
CA ARG A 4 7.03 -23.38 -10.27
C ARG A 4 7.66 -22.02 -9.95
N ALA A 5 8.56 -21.99 -8.97
CA ALA A 5 9.42 -20.83 -8.74
C ALA A 5 10.30 -20.56 -9.99
N HIS A 6 10.61 -19.29 -10.21
CA HIS A 6 11.45 -18.79 -11.29
C HIS A 6 10.97 -19.24 -12.70
N GLU A 7 9.66 -19.27 -12.92
CA GLU A 7 9.06 -19.71 -14.19
C GLU A 7 9.19 -18.66 -15.29
N PHE A 8 8.96 -17.39 -14.96
CA PHE A 8 8.94 -16.29 -15.92
C PHE A 8 10.22 -15.47 -15.83
N THR A 9 10.74 -15.04 -16.96
CA THR A 9 11.89 -14.14 -17.03
C THR A 9 11.45 -12.77 -17.52
N ILE A 10 11.80 -11.73 -16.77
CA ILE A 10 11.55 -10.33 -17.11
C ILE A 10 12.86 -9.53 -17.14
N TYR A 11 12.84 -8.38 -17.81
CA TYR A 11 13.97 -7.45 -17.90
C TYR A 11 13.53 -6.08 -17.40
N PRO A 12 13.44 -5.86 -16.08
CA PRO A 12 12.78 -4.68 -15.54
C PRO A 12 13.56 -3.39 -15.78
N TRP A 13 14.85 -3.45 -16.13
CA TRP A 13 15.71 -2.28 -16.22
C TRP A 13 15.84 -1.69 -17.64
N ILE A 14 15.27 -2.33 -18.66
CA ILE A 14 15.48 -1.95 -20.07
C ILE A 14 14.97 -0.54 -20.44
N HIS A 15 14.08 0.02 -19.62
CA HIS A 15 13.50 1.35 -19.85
C HIS A 15 14.28 2.47 -19.13
N SER A 16 15.26 2.13 -18.28
CA SER A 16 16.12 3.10 -17.59
C SER A 16 17.44 3.27 -18.34
N PHE A 17 17.77 4.51 -18.71
CA PHE A 17 19.01 4.84 -19.45
C PHE A 17 19.99 5.70 -18.65
N SER A 18 19.52 6.29 -17.56
CA SER A 18 20.35 7.07 -16.64
C SER A 18 20.85 6.19 -15.49
N ASN A 19 22.03 6.50 -14.95
CA ASN A 19 22.61 5.80 -13.79
C ASN A 19 22.81 4.28 -13.97
N ILE A 20 22.95 3.80 -15.21
CA ILE A 20 23.26 2.40 -15.52
C ILE A 20 24.76 2.26 -15.85
N PRO A 21 25.57 1.59 -15.01
CA PRO A 21 27.02 1.49 -15.22
C PRO A 21 27.44 0.72 -16.46
N SER A 22 26.61 -0.21 -16.94
CA SER A 22 26.92 -1.03 -18.11
C SER A 22 25.66 -1.52 -18.83
N ALA A 23 25.78 -1.80 -20.13
CA ALA A 23 24.69 -2.41 -20.91
C ALA A 23 24.26 -3.77 -20.34
N ALA A 24 25.18 -4.52 -19.71
CA ALA A 24 24.87 -5.78 -19.05
C ALA A 24 23.92 -5.58 -17.85
N ASN A 25 24.06 -4.48 -17.09
CA ASN A 25 23.12 -4.16 -16.00
C ASN A 25 21.73 -3.77 -16.55
N GLN A 26 21.69 -3.01 -17.64
CA GLN A 26 20.42 -2.62 -18.28
C GLN A 26 19.64 -3.83 -18.81
N LEU A 27 20.35 -4.82 -19.35
CA LEU A 27 19.80 -6.06 -19.91
C LEU A 27 19.74 -7.20 -18.88
N GLN A 28 19.91 -6.92 -17.59
CA GLN A 28 19.89 -7.95 -16.57
C GLN A 28 18.48 -8.55 -16.44
N ALA A 29 18.42 -9.87 -16.63
CA ALA A 29 17.21 -10.67 -16.45
C ALA A 29 16.92 -10.93 -14.96
N ILE A 30 15.64 -10.96 -14.59
CA ILE A 30 15.15 -11.41 -13.28
C ILE A 30 14.08 -12.48 -13.49
N GLN A 31 14.10 -13.52 -12.66
CA GLN A 31 13.12 -14.59 -12.71
C GLN A 31 12.09 -14.48 -11.59
N ILE A 32 10.81 -14.59 -11.94
CA ILE A 32 9.67 -14.48 -11.01
C ILE A 32 8.64 -15.61 -11.20
N PRO A 33 7.83 -15.91 -10.18
CA PRO A 33 8.00 -15.50 -8.79
C PRO A 33 9.18 -16.25 -8.13
N ASP A 34 9.75 -15.70 -7.07
CA ASP A 34 10.77 -16.36 -6.25
C ASP A 34 10.22 -17.50 -5.39
N ILE A 35 8.94 -17.41 -5.01
CA ILE A 35 8.20 -18.43 -4.26
C ILE A 35 6.84 -18.71 -4.89
N LEU A 36 6.28 -19.89 -4.64
CA LEU A 36 4.88 -20.18 -4.97
C LEU A 36 3.98 -19.88 -3.77
N VAL A 37 2.98 -19.01 -3.97
CA VAL A 37 2.03 -18.65 -2.90
C VAL A 37 1.30 -19.89 -2.36
N SER A 38 1.00 -20.86 -3.24
CA SER A 38 0.34 -22.14 -2.87
C SER A 38 1.12 -22.95 -1.85
N ASP A 39 2.45 -22.82 -1.79
CA ASP A 39 3.31 -23.60 -0.91
C ASP A 39 3.36 -23.00 0.51
N HIS A 40 2.98 -21.72 0.64
CA HIS A 40 3.11 -20.96 1.89
C HIS A 40 1.77 -20.54 2.50
N VAL A 41 0.70 -20.48 1.71
CA VAL A 41 -0.65 -20.13 2.19
C VAL A 41 -1.49 -21.41 2.25
N PRO A 42 -1.81 -21.92 3.45
CA PRO A 42 -2.66 -23.10 3.59
C PRO A 42 -4.03 -22.88 2.95
N PRO A 43 -4.64 -23.90 2.33
CA PRO A 43 -5.98 -23.78 1.75
C PRO A 43 -7.08 -23.36 2.73
N THR A 44 -6.83 -23.50 4.03
CA THR A 44 -7.74 -23.10 5.12
C THR A 44 -7.69 -21.61 5.43
N VAL A 45 -6.69 -20.87 4.94
CA VAL A 45 -6.57 -19.43 5.17
C VAL A 45 -7.45 -18.68 4.19
N SER A 46 -8.28 -17.77 4.72
CA SER A 46 -9.06 -16.84 3.90
C SER A 46 -8.15 -15.73 3.36
N PHE A 47 -7.54 -15.96 2.21
CA PHE A 47 -6.77 -14.96 1.49
C PHE A 47 -7.57 -14.46 0.28
N SER A 48 -7.89 -13.16 0.25
CA SER A 48 -8.73 -12.56 -0.79
C SER A 48 -8.15 -11.24 -1.27
N MET A 49 -8.58 -10.83 -2.47
CA MET A 49 -8.21 -9.57 -3.09
C MET A 49 -9.46 -8.93 -3.67
N VAL A 50 -9.56 -7.61 -3.54
CA VAL A 50 -10.69 -6.83 -4.04
C VAL A 50 -10.17 -5.80 -5.04
N ALA A 51 -10.86 -5.67 -6.17
CA ALA A 51 -10.53 -4.67 -7.19
C ALA A 51 -11.43 -3.44 -7.04
N GLY A 52 -10.81 -2.26 -6.94
CA GLY A 52 -11.48 -0.97 -6.99
C GLY A 52 -10.87 0.06 -6.05
N ASP A 53 -11.57 1.19 -5.90
CA ASP A 53 -11.10 2.31 -5.08
C ASP A 53 -11.26 2.03 -3.58
N PHE A 54 -10.20 2.30 -2.81
CA PHE A 54 -10.16 2.03 -1.37
C PHE A 54 -11.26 2.79 -0.61
N ILE A 55 -11.49 4.06 -0.93
CA ILE A 55 -12.47 4.90 -0.25
C ILE A 55 -13.89 4.38 -0.53
N GLN A 56 -14.20 4.11 -1.79
CA GLN A 56 -15.54 3.63 -2.18
C GLN A 56 -15.88 2.27 -1.57
N ILE A 57 -14.92 1.35 -1.57
CA ILE A 57 -15.15 -0.02 -1.12
C ILE A 57 -15.19 -0.08 0.41
N TYR A 58 -14.15 0.43 1.08
CA TYR A 58 -14.01 0.29 2.52
C TYR A 58 -14.68 1.41 3.31
N GLY A 59 -15.08 2.50 2.66
CA GLY A 59 -15.99 3.51 3.23
C GLY A 59 -17.46 3.09 3.21
N ALA A 60 -17.80 1.96 2.58
CA ALA A 60 -19.18 1.48 2.53
C ALA A 60 -19.72 1.13 3.93
N PRO A 61 -21.03 1.29 4.20
CA PRO A 61 -21.60 1.04 5.53
C PRO A 61 -21.37 -0.37 6.07
N ASN A 62 -21.31 -1.38 5.19
CA ASN A 62 -21.07 -2.78 5.57
C ASN A 62 -19.60 -3.10 5.90
N GLN A 63 -18.68 -2.17 5.64
CA GLN A 63 -17.26 -2.30 6.01
C GLN A 63 -16.95 -1.67 7.37
N LYS A 64 -17.94 -1.04 8.01
CA LYS A 64 -17.77 -0.44 9.32
C LYS A 64 -17.38 -1.46 10.38
N ASP A 65 -16.33 -1.16 11.15
CA ASP A 65 -15.86 -1.95 12.28
C ASP A 65 -15.64 -3.45 11.91
N GLN A 66 -15.16 -3.74 10.70
CA GLN A 66 -14.96 -5.11 10.21
C GLN A 66 -13.53 -5.62 10.38
N TRP A 67 -12.55 -4.72 10.49
CA TRP A 67 -11.13 -5.06 10.37
C TRP A 67 -10.41 -4.90 11.72
N ASP A 68 -9.67 -5.93 12.15
CA ASP A 68 -8.84 -5.86 13.36
C ASP A 68 -7.56 -5.06 13.13
N VAL A 69 -7.00 -5.19 11.92
CA VAL A 69 -5.76 -4.52 11.50
C VAL A 69 -5.92 -3.97 10.09
N VAL A 70 -5.44 -2.75 9.87
CA VAL A 70 -5.18 -2.18 8.55
C VAL A 70 -3.68 -1.94 8.43
N ALA A 71 -3.06 -2.41 7.35
CA ALA A 71 -1.64 -2.21 7.09
C ALA A 71 -1.46 -1.51 5.75
N THR A 72 -0.81 -0.33 5.76
CA THR A 72 -0.52 0.47 4.58
C THR A 72 1.00 0.49 4.34
N CYS A 73 1.42 0.18 3.11
CA CYS A 73 2.82 0.14 2.71
C CYS A 73 2.99 0.89 1.39
N PHE A 74 3.73 2.01 1.37
CA PHE A 74 3.86 2.91 0.20
C PHE A 74 2.50 3.26 -0.42
N PHE A 75 1.56 3.72 0.41
CA PHE A 75 0.16 3.87 0.04
C PHE A 75 -0.46 5.21 0.40
N ILE A 76 -0.22 5.75 1.60
CA ILE A 76 -0.98 6.91 2.08
C ILE A 76 -0.73 8.19 1.26
N ASP A 77 0.42 8.27 0.60
CA ASP A 77 0.83 9.34 -0.29
C ASP A 77 0.23 9.23 -1.71
N THR A 78 -0.55 8.18 -1.99
CA THR A 78 -1.36 8.08 -3.21
C THR A 78 -2.70 8.79 -3.11
N ALA A 79 -3.06 9.34 -1.95
CA ALA A 79 -4.29 10.08 -1.77
C ALA A 79 -4.19 11.48 -2.42
N LYS A 80 -5.30 11.97 -2.99
CA LYS A 80 -5.45 13.42 -3.24
C LYS A 80 -5.59 14.20 -1.94
N ASP A 81 -6.26 13.61 -0.97
CA ASP A 81 -6.48 14.17 0.35
C ASP A 81 -6.40 13.03 1.38
N LEU A 82 -5.34 13.06 2.18
CA LEU A 82 -5.05 12.02 3.18
C LEU A 82 -6.17 11.89 4.22
N THR A 83 -6.93 12.96 4.49
CA THR A 83 -8.00 12.93 5.49
C THR A 83 -9.10 11.94 5.11
N GLN A 84 -9.33 11.73 3.81
CA GLN A 84 -10.29 10.73 3.32
C GLN A 84 -9.82 9.30 3.59
N TYR A 85 -8.52 9.04 3.42
CA TYR A 85 -7.95 7.74 3.78
C TYR A 85 -8.02 7.51 5.29
N LEU A 86 -7.67 8.50 6.11
CA LEU A 86 -7.77 8.40 7.57
C LEU A 86 -9.21 8.13 8.04
N ALA A 87 -10.20 8.80 7.43
CA ALA A 87 -11.61 8.56 7.71
C ALA A 87 -12.02 7.12 7.43
N VAL A 88 -11.62 6.59 6.27
CA VAL A 88 -11.97 5.23 5.84
C VAL A 88 -11.24 4.17 6.67
N ILE A 89 -9.96 4.37 6.97
CA ILE A 89 -9.20 3.49 7.85
C ILE A 89 -9.86 3.44 9.23
N LYS A 90 -10.23 4.59 9.79
CA LYS A 90 -10.91 4.67 11.09
C LYS A 90 -12.29 4.00 11.07
N HIS A 91 -13.05 4.19 9.99
CA HIS A 91 -14.37 3.57 9.80
C HIS A 91 -14.28 2.05 9.68
N ALA A 92 -13.30 1.55 8.93
CA ALA A 92 -13.11 0.12 8.67
C ALA A 92 -12.62 -0.64 9.91
N LEU A 93 -11.81 0.00 10.75
CA LEU A 93 -11.25 -0.61 11.95
C LEU A 93 -12.30 -0.83 13.04
N LYS A 94 -12.27 -2.02 13.64
CA LYS A 94 -13.00 -2.32 14.88
C LYS A 94 -12.56 -1.37 16.00
N PRO A 95 -13.38 -1.18 17.05
CA PRO A 95 -12.92 -0.57 18.29
C PRO A 95 -11.65 -1.25 18.80
N LYS A 96 -10.60 -0.45 19.08
CA LYS A 96 -9.24 -0.92 19.45
C LYS A 96 -8.47 -1.64 18.35
N GLY A 97 -8.95 -1.62 17.10
CA GLY A 97 -8.20 -2.08 15.94
C GLY A 97 -6.93 -1.24 15.73
N ILE A 98 -5.96 -1.84 15.03
CA ILE A 98 -4.62 -1.28 14.87
C ILE A 98 -4.41 -0.86 13.41
N TRP A 99 -3.85 0.32 13.22
CA TRP A 99 -3.33 0.73 11.92
C TRP A 99 -1.81 0.77 11.95
N ILE A 100 -1.17 0.13 10.98
CA ILE A 100 0.28 0.13 10.77
C ILE A 100 0.56 0.81 9.43
N ASN A 101 1.45 1.79 9.41
CA ASN A 101 1.85 2.49 8.20
C ASN A 101 3.38 2.48 8.04
N VAL A 102 3.86 2.15 6.83
CA VAL A 102 5.28 2.22 6.46
C VAL A 102 5.39 2.80 5.04
N GLY A 103 6.14 3.88 4.87
CA GLY A 103 6.36 4.47 3.55
C GLY A 103 6.81 5.92 3.60
N PRO A 104 7.11 6.51 2.44
CA PRO A 104 7.43 7.92 2.32
C PRO A 104 6.16 8.79 2.35
N LEU A 105 6.35 10.09 2.13
CA LEU A 105 5.30 11.06 1.80
C LEU A 105 5.59 11.67 0.42
N LEU A 106 5.66 10.82 -0.61
CA LEU A 106 5.85 11.26 -2.00
C LEU A 106 4.48 11.44 -2.66
N TYR A 107 3.89 12.61 -2.48
CA TYR A 107 2.51 12.89 -2.89
C TYR A 107 2.30 12.69 -4.40
N HIS A 108 1.46 11.72 -4.74
CA HIS A 108 1.27 11.29 -6.12
C HIS A 108 0.62 12.35 -7.03
N PHE A 109 -0.12 13.27 -6.43
CA PHE A 109 -0.84 14.35 -7.11
C PHE A 109 -0.26 15.73 -6.81
N GLU A 110 1.00 15.80 -6.35
CA GLU A 110 1.67 17.06 -6.01
C GLU A 110 1.51 18.10 -7.14
N GLY A 111 1.03 19.29 -6.78
CA GLY A 111 0.83 20.41 -7.71
C GLY A 111 -0.50 20.39 -8.47
N ASN A 112 -1.35 19.39 -8.27
CA ASN A 112 -2.74 19.46 -8.73
C ASN A 112 -3.56 20.36 -7.81
N ALA A 113 -4.43 21.19 -8.41
CA ALA A 113 -5.23 22.16 -7.65
C ALA A 113 -6.24 21.54 -6.66
N ASP A 114 -6.53 20.25 -6.80
CA ASP A 114 -7.46 19.48 -5.95
C ASP A 114 -6.76 18.47 -5.04
N ALA A 115 -5.43 18.54 -4.91
CA ALA A 115 -4.65 17.72 -3.99
C ALA A 115 -4.14 18.54 -2.80
N VAL A 116 -3.89 17.86 -1.68
CA VAL A 116 -3.35 18.46 -0.45
C VAL A 116 -2.15 17.66 0.02
N GLU A 117 -1.01 18.32 0.07
CA GLU A 117 0.26 17.77 0.56
C GLU A 117 0.47 18.17 2.02
N PHE A 118 0.67 17.18 2.89
CA PHE A 118 0.92 17.40 4.32
C PHE A 118 2.39 17.10 4.67
N THR A 119 2.95 17.86 5.58
CA THR A 119 4.21 17.51 6.22
C THR A 119 4.03 16.31 7.15
N LEU A 120 5.12 15.61 7.51
CA LEU A 120 5.04 14.50 8.47
C LEU A 120 4.46 14.93 9.83
N GLU A 121 4.76 16.15 10.28
CA GLU A 121 4.19 16.70 11.51
C GLU A 121 2.67 16.87 11.42
N GLU A 122 2.17 17.42 10.31
CA GLU A 122 0.73 17.55 10.04
C GLU A 122 0.06 16.19 9.91
N VAL A 123 0.70 15.21 9.25
CA VAL A 123 0.19 13.83 9.19
C VAL A 123 0.03 13.27 10.60
N LYS A 124 1.06 13.37 11.45
CA LYS A 124 0.98 12.90 12.85
C LYS A 124 -0.12 13.61 13.63
N HIS A 125 -0.28 14.91 13.41
CA HIS A 125 -1.36 15.69 14.02
C HIS A 125 -2.74 15.17 13.60
N LEU A 126 -2.97 15.03 12.29
CA LEU A 126 -4.22 14.49 11.72
C LEU A 126 -4.52 13.10 12.26
N ILE A 127 -3.52 12.21 12.35
CA ILE A 127 -3.69 10.87 12.94
C ILE A 127 -4.33 10.98 14.34
N THR A 128 -3.85 11.90 15.17
CA THR A 128 -4.41 12.11 16.52
C THR A 128 -5.81 12.75 16.49
N GLU A 129 -6.07 13.70 15.59
CA GLU A 129 -7.39 14.33 15.44
C GLU A 129 -8.47 13.33 14.99
N PHE A 130 -8.12 12.36 14.16
CA PHE A 130 -8.98 11.23 13.78
C PHE A 130 -9.17 10.19 14.90
N GLY A 131 -8.61 10.44 16.08
CA GLY A 131 -8.80 9.63 17.28
C GLY A 131 -7.96 8.36 17.28
N PHE A 132 -6.81 8.34 16.61
CA PHE A 132 -5.79 7.33 16.81
C PHE A 132 -4.85 7.71 17.97
N VAL A 133 -4.29 6.70 18.61
CA VAL A 133 -3.24 6.85 19.61
C VAL A 133 -1.96 6.24 19.02
N ILE A 134 -0.93 7.05 18.83
CA ILE A 134 0.36 6.59 18.29
C ILE A 134 1.05 5.74 19.37
N GLN A 135 1.37 4.49 19.03
CA GLN A 135 2.06 3.56 19.93
C GLN A 135 3.55 3.39 19.60
N VAL A 136 3.91 3.50 18.32
CA VAL A 136 5.26 3.35 17.79
C VAL A 136 5.45 4.37 16.66
N GLU A 137 6.60 5.03 16.63
CA GLU A 137 7.05 5.96 15.58
C GLU A 137 8.52 5.80 15.25
#